data_AF-A0A1X7UBC5-F1
#
_entry.id   AF-A0A1X7UBC5-F1
#
_cell.length_a   1.000
_cell.length_b   1.000
_cell.length_c   1.000
_cell.angle_alpha   90.00
_cell.angle_beta   90.00
_cell.angle_gamma   90.00
#
_symmetry.space_group_name_H-M   'P 1'
#
loop_
_entity.id
_entity.type
_entity.pdbx_description
1 polymer ?
#
loop_
_entity_poly.entity_id
_entity_poly.type
_entity_poly.pdbx_seq_one_letter_code
_entity_poly.pdbx_strand_id
1 'polypeptide(L)'
;MYGVPVQVDKSSVPLKRMLLFAVFYLPAKSKALNMKQFNEEYGCLYCYDKGEIYNCAYGYHQDMAHNLRSNKGFEDLAKKANRTGQVQYGIKSKAMPADTIELPQCLLIDYMHSILEGISKQLMKLWFDSKFHRHNFSLRKIKCLALKDKINQGDSTATTSIGFNIILQSL
;
A
#
# COMPACT_ATOMS: atom_id res chain seq x y z
N MET A 1 -34.04 1.92 9.03
CA MET A 1 -33.28 2.56 7.93
C MET A 1 -34.30 3.20 6.99
N TYR A 2 -34.51 4.51 7.10
CA TYR A 2 -35.40 5.25 6.20
C TYR A 2 -34.63 5.54 4.90
N GLY A 3 -35.24 5.24 3.74
CA GLY A 3 -34.61 5.51 2.44
C GLY A 3 -34.39 7.00 2.23
N VAL A 4 -33.32 7.38 1.53
CA VAL A 4 -33.09 8.80 1.21
C VAL A 4 -33.89 9.11 -0.07
N PRO A 5 -34.80 10.08 -0.06
CA PRO A 5 -35.53 10.47 -1.26
C PRO A 5 -34.55 11.10 -2.25
N VAL A 6 -34.54 10.58 -3.48
CA VAL A 6 -33.77 11.15 -4.59
C VAL A 6 -34.77 11.59 -5.65
N GLN A 7 -34.64 12.84 -6.10
CA GLN A 7 -35.46 13.36 -7.18
C GLN A 7 -34.89 12.87 -8.51
N VAL A 8 -35.70 12.12 -9.26
CA VAL A 8 -35.39 11.71 -10.63
C VAL A 8 -36.48 12.27 -11.52
N ASP A 9 -36.09 13.16 -12.42
CA ASP A 9 -36.93 13.93 -13.35
C ASP A 9 -38.03 14.77 -12.68
N LYS A 10 -39.07 14.15 -12.08
CA LYS A 10 -40.17 14.81 -11.33
C LYS A 10 -40.79 13.93 -10.24
N SER A 11 -40.24 12.74 -9.97
CA SER A 11 -40.75 11.81 -8.97
C SER A 11 -39.72 11.53 -7.88
N SER A 12 -40.19 11.43 -6.64
CA SER A 12 -39.35 11.09 -5.48
C SER A 12 -39.33 9.58 -5.32
N VAL A 13 -38.20 8.96 -5.65
CA VAL A 13 -37.99 7.52 -5.46
C VAL A 13 -37.19 7.30 -4.16
N PRO A 14 -37.68 6.49 -3.21
CA PRO A 14 -36.92 6.17 -2.00
C PRO A 14 -35.77 5.23 -2.35
N LEU A 15 -34.53 5.69 -2.15
CA LEU A 15 -33.33 4.92 -2.46
C LEU A 15 -32.70 4.39 -1.16
N LYS A 16 -32.60 3.06 -1.05
CA LYS A 16 -31.89 2.39 0.04
C LYS A 16 -30.41 2.28 -0.33
N ARG A 17 -29.54 2.90 0.47
CA ARG A 17 -28.09 2.85 0.27
C ARG A 17 -27.48 1.99 1.38
N MET A 18 -26.51 1.16 0.99
CA MET A 18 -25.72 0.37 1.92
C MET A 18 -24.26 0.46 1.48
N LEU A 19 -23.36 0.83 2.41
CA LEU A 19 -21.93 0.76 2.15
C LEU A 19 -21.49 -0.68 2.37
N LEU A 20 -20.85 -1.28 1.36
CA LEU A 20 -20.35 -2.66 1.45
C LEU A 20 -18.89 -2.70 1.90
N PHE A 21 -18.06 -1.91 1.24
CA PHE A 21 -16.62 -1.87 1.45
C PHE A 21 -16.11 -0.44 1.33
N ALA A 22 -14.95 -0.17 1.94
CA ALA A 22 -14.19 1.04 1.66
C ALA A 22 -12.71 0.71 1.38
N VAL A 23 -12.12 1.50 0.49
CA VAL A 23 -10.70 1.43 0.12
C VAL A 23 -10.07 2.76 0.48
N PHE A 24 -8.97 2.72 1.22
CA PHE A 24 -8.19 3.91 1.55
C PHE A 24 -6.72 3.66 1.28
N TYR A 25 -6.04 4.62 0.66
CA TYR A 25 -4.58 4.64 0.65
C TYR A 25 -4.06 4.76 2.09
N LEU A 26 -2.84 4.29 2.34
CA LEU A 26 -2.33 4.05 3.70
C LEU A 26 -2.45 5.26 4.65
N PRO A 27 -2.01 6.49 4.30
CA PRO A 27 -2.23 7.67 5.15
C PRO A 27 -3.71 8.02 5.40
N ALA A 28 -4.58 7.95 4.39
CA ALA A 28 -6.01 8.19 4.59
C ALA A 28 -6.66 7.14 5.49
N LYS A 29 -6.24 5.86 5.37
CA LYS A 29 -6.71 4.76 6.21
C LYS A 29 -6.52 5.09 7.69
N SER A 30 -5.32 5.51 8.08
CA SER A 30 -5.01 5.83 9.48
C SER A 30 -5.87 6.97 10.02
N LYS A 31 -6.17 7.98 9.19
CA LYS A 31 -7.05 9.09 9.57
C LYS A 31 -8.52 8.68 9.65
N ALA A 32 -9.03 7.98 8.64
CA ALA A 32 -10.43 7.52 8.60
C ALA A 32 -10.77 6.55 9.74
N LEU A 33 -9.80 5.73 10.13
CA LEU A 33 -9.95 4.72 11.17
C LEU A 33 -9.56 5.18 12.57
N ASN A 34 -9.08 6.41 12.73
CA ASN A 34 -8.48 6.87 14.00
C ASN A 34 -7.42 5.87 14.51
N MET A 35 -6.54 5.43 13.63
CA MET A 35 -5.44 4.54 13.95
C MET A 35 -4.08 5.27 13.88
N LYS A 36 -3.06 4.63 14.44
CA LYS A 36 -1.65 4.91 14.18
C LYS A 36 -1.33 4.80 12.69
N GLN A 37 -0.25 5.46 12.25
CA GLN A 37 0.16 5.40 10.86
C GLN A 37 0.62 3.99 10.47
N PHE A 38 0.63 3.70 9.17
CA PHE A 38 1.06 2.40 8.64
C PHE A 38 2.53 2.08 8.99
N ASN A 39 3.37 3.12 9.10
CA ASN A 39 4.77 3.06 9.54
C ASN A 39 4.91 3.27 11.06
N GLU A 40 4.04 2.71 11.88
CA GLU A 40 4.16 2.78 13.35
C GLU A 40 3.88 1.40 13.96
N GLU A 41 4.16 1.24 15.25
CA GLU A 41 3.80 0.02 15.98
C GLU A 41 2.30 -0.26 15.89
N TYR A 42 1.94 -1.51 15.54
CA TYR A 42 0.56 -1.96 15.40
C TYR A 42 -0.27 -1.18 14.36
N GLY A 43 0.37 -0.61 13.33
CA GLY A 43 -0.29 0.12 12.24
C GLY A 43 -1.01 -0.76 11.21
N CYS A 44 -0.76 -2.08 11.21
CA CYS A 44 -1.49 -3.01 10.38
C CYS A 44 -2.97 -3.08 10.78
N LEU A 45 -3.84 -3.14 9.77
CA LEU A 45 -5.28 -3.23 9.96
C LEU A 45 -5.73 -4.67 10.28
N TYR A 46 -5.07 -5.65 9.69
CA TYR A 46 -5.54 -7.04 9.73
C TYR A 46 -4.85 -7.88 10.79
N CYS A 47 -3.65 -7.51 11.26
CA CYS A 47 -2.93 -8.25 12.28
C CYS A 47 -2.58 -7.39 13.52
N TYR A 48 -2.17 -8.08 14.58
CA TYR A 48 -1.67 -7.51 15.84
C TYR A 48 -0.15 -7.41 15.89
N ASP A 49 0.54 -7.52 14.76
CA ASP A 49 1.99 -7.55 14.77
C ASP A 49 2.56 -6.19 15.16
N LYS A 50 3.59 -6.23 15.98
CA LYS A 50 4.34 -5.06 16.37
C LYS A 50 5.37 -4.78 15.27
N GLY A 51 5.25 -3.63 14.61
CA GLY A 51 6.28 -3.18 13.66
C GLY A 51 7.60 -2.93 14.39
N GLU A 52 8.72 -3.26 13.74
CA GLU A 52 10.07 -3.03 14.23
C GLU A 52 10.76 -1.96 13.38
N ILE A 53 11.66 -1.18 14.00
CA ILE A 53 12.34 -0.08 13.29
C ILE A 53 13.55 -0.63 12.54
N TYR A 54 13.51 -0.53 11.21
CA TYR A 54 14.60 -0.82 10.29
C TYR A 54 14.96 0.44 9.49
N ASN A 55 16.19 0.93 9.60
CA ASN A 55 16.68 2.11 8.85
C ASN A 55 15.73 3.33 8.92
N CYS A 56 15.30 3.68 10.13
CA CYS A 56 14.37 4.80 10.41
C CYS A 56 12.94 4.62 9.86
N ALA A 57 12.54 3.40 9.46
CA ALA A 57 11.17 3.08 9.06
C ALA A 57 10.68 1.83 9.81
N TYR A 58 9.38 1.75 10.11
CA TYR A 58 8.80 0.55 10.69
C TYR A 58 8.56 -0.51 9.60
N GLY A 59 9.10 -1.70 9.80
CA GLY A 59 8.87 -2.89 9.00
C GLY A 59 8.11 -3.95 9.80
N TYR A 60 7.37 -4.80 9.09
CA TYR A 60 6.70 -5.97 9.68
C TYR A 60 7.39 -7.22 9.13
N HIS A 61 7.64 -8.21 10.00
CA HIS A 61 8.18 -9.50 9.57
C HIS A 61 7.21 -10.23 8.65
N GLN A 62 7.76 -10.99 7.70
CA GLN A 62 6.99 -11.80 6.74
C GLN A 62 6.65 -13.19 7.28
N ASP A 63 6.65 -13.37 8.61
CA ASP A 63 6.40 -14.67 9.22
C ASP A 63 4.98 -15.17 8.90
N MET A 64 4.83 -16.44 8.55
CA MET A 64 3.54 -17.01 8.14
C MET A 64 2.49 -17.08 9.27
N ALA A 65 2.88 -16.84 10.51
CA ALA A 65 2.04 -16.95 11.70
C ALA A 65 1.65 -15.58 12.26
N HIS A 66 0.67 -14.93 11.64
CA HIS A 66 0.14 -13.65 12.07
C HIS A 66 -1.13 -13.80 12.91
N ASN A 67 -1.22 -13.07 14.02
CA ASN A 67 -2.45 -13.00 14.81
C ASN A 67 -3.41 -11.98 14.18
N LEU A 68 -4.47 -12.47 13.54
CA LEU A 68 -5.44 -11.63 12.84
C LEU A 68 -6.43 -10.94 13.79
N ARG A 69 -6.85 -9.73 13.42
CA ARG A 69 -7.89 -8.96 14.11
C ARG A 69 -9.28 -9.46 13.72
N SER A 70 -10.14 -9.65 14.71
CA SER A 70 -11.55 -9.95 14.50
C SER A 70 -12.40 -8.68 14.59
N ASN A 71 -13.61 -8.69 14.02
CA ASN A 71 -14.49 -7.51 14.05
C ASN A 71 -14.85 -7.10 15.48
N LYS A 72 -15.23 -8.07 16.31
CA LYS A 72 -15.53 -7.85 17.74
C LYS A 72 -14.31 -7.31 18.48
N GLY A 73 -13.13 -7.92 18.28
CA GLY A 73 -11.90 -7.49 18.93
C GLY A 73 -11.52 -6.05 18.55
N PHE A 74 -11.70 -5.67 17.29
CA PHE A 74 -11.45 -4.31 16.83
C PHE A 74 -12.37 -3.30 17.52
N GLU A 75 -13.68 -3.57 17.60
CA GLU A 75 -14.62 -2.71 18.31
C GLU A 75 -14.31 -2.60 19.81
N ASP A 76 -14.00 -3.71 20.46
CA ASP A 76 -13.74 -3.74 21.90
C ASP A 76 -12.49 -2.93 22.25
N LEU A 77 -11.45 -3.03 21.41
CA LEU A 77 -10.25 -2.20 21.54
C LEU A 77 -10.54 -0.72 21.30
N ALA A 78 -11.40 -0.38 20.32
CA ALA A 78 -11.82 1.00 20.08
C ALA A 78 -12.62 1.58 21.26
N LYS A 79 -13.55 0.79 21.83
CA LYS A 79 -14.32 1.15 23.04
C LYS A 79 -13.39 1.33 24.24
N LYS A 80 -12.40 0.44 24.41
CA LYS A 80 -11.40 0.54 25.47
C LYS A 80 -10.54 1.79 25.31
N ALA A 81 -10.05 2.08 24.11
CA ALA A 81 -9.25 3.27 23.82
C ALA A 81 -10.01 4.57 24.12
N ASN A 82 -11.30 4.64 23.75
CA ASN A 82 -12.16 5.77 24.09
C ASN A 82 -12.35 5.95 25.60
N ARG A 83 -12.50 4.85 26.36
CA ARG A 83 -12.71 4.91 27.82
C ARG A 83 -11.44 5.32 28.57
N THR A 84 -10.28 4.83 28.15
CA THR A 84 -9.01 5.06 28.85
C THR A 84 -8.26 6.29 28.34
N GLY A 85 -8.61 6.80 27.14
CA GLY A 85 -7.83 7.83 26.44
C GLY A 85 -6.47 7.32 25.94
N GLN A 86 -6.18 6.02 26.03
CA GLN A 86 -4.90 5.42 25.66
C GLN A 86 -5.04 4.56 24.41
N VAL A 87 -4.10 4.70 23.49
CA VAL A 87 -4.04 3.93 22.23
C VAL A 87 -3.90 2.43 22.53
N GLN A 88 -4.79 1.61 21.96
CA GLN A 88 -4.79 0.15 22.12
C GLN A 88 -4.42 -0.52 20.80
N TYR A 89 -3.26 -1.19 20.73
CA TYR A 89 -2.77 -1.88 19.51
C TYR A 89 -2.94 -1.03 18.24
N GLY A 90 -2.52 0.23 18.30
CA GLY A 90 -2.61 1.18 17.19
C GLY A 90 -3.97 1.85 17.00
N ILE A 91 -5.04 1.45 17.69
CA ILE A 91 -6.36 2.08 17.62
C ILE A 91 -6.44 3.21 18.67
N LYS A 92 -6.72 4.44 18.22
CA LYS A 92 -6.78 5.63 19.10
C LYS A 92 -8.19 5.85 19.65
N SER A 93 -9.21 5.65 18.80
CA SER A 93 -10.61 5.86 19.15
C SER A 93 -11.53 5.14 18.16
N LYS A 94 -12.85 5.28 18.34
CA LYS A 94 -13.84 4.79 17.37
C LYS A 94 -13.59 5.40 15.98
N ALA A 95 -13.57 4.54 14.97
CA ALA A 95 -13.42 4.93 13.56
C ALA A 95 -14.71 5.55 13.00
N MET A 96 -14.58 6.49 12.05
CA MET A 96 -15.73 7.12 11.38
C MET A 96 -16.64 6.08 10.68
N PRO A 97 -16.13 5.12 9.88
CA PRO A 97 -16.99 4.17 9.18
C PRO A 97 -17.50 3.00 10.04
N ALA A 98 -17.14 2.93 11.34
CA ALA A 98 -17.50 1.80 12.20
C ALA A 98 -19.02 1.64 12.41
N ASP A 99 -19.80 2.70 12.22
CA ASP A 99 -21.27 2.65 12.32
C ASP A 99 -21.96 2.13 11.06
N THR A 100 -21.21 2.03 9.95
CA THR A 100 -21.77 1.67 8.64
C THR A 100 -21.24 0.32 8.14
N ILE A 101 -20.00 -0.03 8.47
CA ILE A 101 -19.34 -1.26 8.01
C ILE A 101 -18.56 -1.95 9.12
N GLU A 102 -18.41 -3.27 9.01
CA GLU A 102 -17.66 -4.07 9.98
C GLU A 102 -16.15 -3.95 9.74
N LEU A 103 -15.41 -3.51 10.76
CA LEU A 103 -13.96 -3.34 10.71
C LEU A 103 -13.26 -4.47 11.45
N PRO A 104 -12.16 -5.05 10.92
CA PRO A 104 -11.42 -4.61 9.72
C PRO A 104 -11.89 -5.24 8.40
N GLN A 105 -12.80 -6.21 8.40
CA GLN A 105 -13.07 -7.07 7.23
C GLN A 105 -13.67 -6.34 6.02
N CYS A 106 -14.47 -5.29 6.23
CA CYS A 106 -15.05 -4.50 5.15
C CYS A 106 -14.10 -3.43 4.58
N LEU A 107 -12.86 -3.37 5.05
CA LEU A 107 -11.83 -2.55 4.43
C LEU A 107 -10.96 -3.40 3.54
N LEU A 108 -10.71 -2.89 2.33
CA LEU A 108 -9.88 -3.53 1.33
C LEU A 108 -8.51 -2.85 1.24
N ILE A 109 -7.50 -3.64 0.90
CA ILE A 109 -6.15 -3.13 0.61
C ILE A 109 -6.21 -2.34 -0.69
N ASP A 110 -5.66 -1.12 -0.65
CA ASP A 110 -5.49 -0.30 -1.85
C ASP A 110 -4.40 -0.88 -2.75
N TYR A 111 -4.84 -1.67 -3.73
CA TYR A 111 -3.98 -2.31 -4.72
C TYR A 111 -3.19 -1.30 -5.55
N MET A 112 -3.80 -0.16 -5.92
CA MET A 112 -3.15 0.81 -6.80
C MET A 112 -1.95 1.46 -6.14
N HIS A 113 -2.11 2.02 -4.93
CA HIS A 113 -1.00 2.71 -4.27
C HIS A 113 -0.03 1.73 -3.58
N SER A 114 -0.54 0.62 -3.02
CA SER A 114 0.32 -0.32 -2.28
C SER A 114 1.13 -1.22 -3.21
N ILE A 115 0.50 -1.75 -4.27
CA ILE A 115 1.13 -2.72 -5.16
C ILE A 115 1.66 -2.02 -6.41
N LEU A 116 0.78 -1.43 -7.23
CA LEU A 116 1.21 -0.89 -8.53
C LEU A 116 2.21 0.25 -8.37
N GLU A 117 1.92 1.25 -7.55
CA GLU A 117 2.85 2.36 -7.34
C GLU A 117 3.97 2.00 -6.35
N GLY A 118 3.61 1.42 -5.20
CA GLY A 118 4.53 1.11 -4.11
C GLY A 118 5.65 0.15 -4.50
N ILE A 119 5.31 -0.99 -5.13
CA ILE A 119 6.31 -1.97 -5.55
C ILE A 119 7.09 -1.47 -6.76
N SER A 120 6.43 -0.82 -7.73
CA SER A 120 7.13 -0.27 -8.89
C SER A 120 8.19 0.76 -8.49
N LYS A 121 7.91 1.66 -7.53
CA LYS A 121 8.93 2.60 -7.02
C LYS A 121 10.12 1.88 -6.37
N GLN A 122 9.87 0.80 -5.63
CA GLN A 122 10.93 0.00 -5.03
C GLN A 122 11.78 -0.71 -6.10
N LEU A 123 11.13 -1.32 -7.11
CA LEU A 123 11.82 -1.95 -8.24
C LEU A 123 12.63 -0.92 -9.05
N MET A 124 12.08 0.25 -9.33
CA MET A 124 12.81 1.36 -9.99
C MET A 124 14.06 1.75 -9.20
N LYS A 125 13.98 1.82 -7.88
CA LYS A 125 15.14 2.08 -7.03
C LYS A 125 16.16 0.95 -7.13
N LEU A 126 15.74 -0.31 -7.05
CA LEU A 126 16.66 -1.46 -7.15
C LEU A 126 17.35 -1.55 -8.52
N TRP A 127 16.61 -1.31 -9.60
CA TRP A 127 17.13 -1.43 -10.97
C TRP A 127 18.03 -0.26 -11.37
N PHE A 128 17.68 0.96 -10.97
CA PHE A 128 18.32 2.18 -11.47
C PHE A 128 19.11 2.98 -10.42
N ASP A 129 19.11 2.65 -9.12
CA ASP A 129 19.96 3.36 -8.15
C ASP A 129 21.43 2.92 -8.33
N SER A 130 22.37 3.88 -8.29
CA SER A 130 23.81 3.61 -8.41
C SER A 130 24.33 2.77 -7.25
N LYS A 131 23.65 2.81 -6.09
CA LYS A 131 23.99 1.99 -4.92
C LYS A 131 23.97 0.50 -5.23
N PHE A 132 23.12 0.04 -6.15
CA PHE A 132 22.93 -1.38 -6.45
C PHE A 132 23.66 -1.86 -7.71
N HIS A 133 24.54 -1.04 -8.32
CA HIS A 133 25.19 -1.35 -9.60
C HIS A 133 25.96 -2.68 -9.66
N ARG A 134 26.40 -3.21 -8.50
CA ARG A 134 27.13 -4.49 -8.41
C ARG A 134 26.22 -5.71 -8.37
N HIS A 135 24.92 -5.53 -8.11
CA HIS A 135 23.98 -6.64 -8.03
C HIS A 135 23.44 -7.04 -9.41
N ASN A 136 23.13 -8.32 -9.57
CA ASN A 136 22.70 -8.88 -10.87
C ASN A 136 21.35 -8.36 -11.35
N PHE A 137 20.48 -7.92 -10.43
CA PHE A 137 19.19 -7.30 -10.77
C PHE A 137 19.34 -5.84 -11.26
N SER A 138 20.52 -5.21 -11.15
CA SER A 138 20.68 -3.83 -11.58
C SER A 138 20.77 -3.73 -13.10
N LEU A 139 19.82 -3.01 -13.70
CA LEU A 139 19.79 -2.78 -15.15
C LEU A 139 20.92 -1.87 -15.63
N ARG A 140 21.62 -1.16 -14.72
CA ARG A 140 22.84 -0.41 -15.08
C ARG A 140 23.96 -1.32 -15.58
N LYS A 141 24.03 -2.57 -15.11
CA LYS A 141 25.02 -3.55 -15.56
C LYS A 141 24.79 -3.96 -17.02
N ILE A 142 23.53 -4.07 -17.45
CA ILE A 142 23.16 -4.45 -18.82
C ILE A 142 23.68 -3.43 -19.83
N LYS A 143 23.60 -2.13 -19.52
CA LYS A 143 24.15 -1.07 -20.38
C LYS A 143 25.66 -1.23 -20.58
N CYS A 144 26.39 -1.65 -19.54
CA CYS A 144 27.84 -1.79 -19.57
C CYS A 144 28.29 -3.11 -20.23
N LEU A 145 27.53 -4.20 -20.07
CA LEU A 145 27.79 -5.48 -20.73
C LEU A 145 27.52 -5.39 -22.24
N ALA A 146 26.38 -4.82 -22.66
CA ALA A 146 26.06 -4.63 -24.08
C ALA A 146 27.07 -3.71 -24.80
N LEU A 147 27.66 -2.73 -24.10
CA LEU A 147 28.76 -1.91 -24.62
C LEU A 147 30.06 -2.71 -24.74
N LYS A 148 30.40 -3.52 -23.73
CA LYS A 148 31.61 -4.36 -23.76
C LYS A 148 31.56 -5.42 -24.85
N ASP A 149 30.41 -6.05 -25.05
CA ASP A 149 30.23 -7.07 -26.09
C ASP A 149 30.36 -6.45 -27.50
N LYS A 150 29.86 -5.23 -27.71
CA LYS A 150 30.04 -4.49 -28.98
C LYS A 150 31.47 -3.97 -29.21
N ILE A 151 32.17 -3.55 -28.16
CA ILE A 151 33.60 -3.18 -28.24
C ILE A 151 34.45 -4.42 -28.56
N ASN A 152 34.16 -5.56 -27.93
CA ASN A 152 34.86 -6.82 -28.17
C ASN A 152 34.55 -7.42 -29.56
N GLN A 153 33.43 -7.06 -30.18
CA GLN A 153 33.06 -7.42 -31.56
C GLN A 153 33.58 -6.42 -32.62
N GLY A 154 34.34 -5.39 -32.23
CA GLY A 154 35.08 -4.54 -33.16
C GLY A 154 34.27 -3.45 -33.88
N ASP A 155 33.09 -3.08 -33.39
CA ASP A 155 32.19 -2.16 -34.12
C ASP A 155 32.37 -0.69 -33.66
N SER A 156 33.23 0.06 -34.35
CA SER A 156 33.70 1.40 -33.96
C SER A 156 32.77 2.57 -34.33
N THR A 157 31.44 2.36 -34.45
CA THR A 157 30.49 3.41 -34.90
C THR A 157 29.27 3.62 -33.99
N ALA A 158 29.18 2.96 -32.83
CA ALA A 158 27.94 2.90 -32.06
C ALA A 158 27.72 4.01 -31.00
N THR A 159 28.09 5.27 -31.26
CA THR A 159 27.91 6.37 -30.29
C THR A 159 26.63 7.20 -30.44
N THR A 160 25.83 7.06 -31.50
CA THR A 160 24.79 8.09 -31.77
C THR A 160 23.33 7.62 -31.90
N SER A 161 22.98 6.32 -31.88
CA SER A 161 21.57 5.90 -32.15
C SER A 161 20.83 5.12 -31.05
N ILE A 162 21.40 4.95 -29.85
CA ILE A 162 20.89 4.00 -28.82
C ILE A 162 19.73 4.58 -27.98
N GLY A 163 19.04 5.63 -28.44
CA GLY A 163 17.95 6.27 -27.70
C GLY A 163 16.60 5.54 -27.74
N PHE A 164 16.30 4.78 -28.81
CA PHE A 164 14.90 4.43 -29.10
C PHE A 164 14.57 2.93 -29.23
N ASN A 165 15.52 2.07 -29.62
CA ASN A 165 15.18 0.70 -30.05
C ASN A 165 15.10 -0.37 -28.96
N ILE A 166 15.51 -0.10 -27.71
CA ILE A 166 15.51 -1.14 -26.66
C ILE A 166 14.15 -1.23 -25.93
N ILE A 167 13.27 -0.24 -26.07
CA ILE A 167 11.97 -0.24 -25.37
C ILE A 167 10.92 -1.12 -26.09
N LEU A 168 11.09 -1.42 -27.39
CA LEU A 168 10.07 -2.11 -28.20
C LEU A 168 10.19 -3.64 -28.25
N GLN A 169 11.23 -4.26 -27.67
CA GLN A 169 11.38 -5.73 -27.68
C GLN A 169 11.10 -6.40 -26.32
N SER A 170 10.53 -5.67 -25.36
CA SER A 170 10.28 -6.19 -24.01
C SER A 170 8.87 -5.89 -23.48
N LEU A 171 7.93 -5.55 -24.38
CA LEU A 171 6.50 -5.49 -24.11
C LEU A 171 5.78 -6.58 -24.92
#